data_AF-A0A182JTU6-F1
#
_entry.id   AF-A0A182JTU6-F1
#
_cell.length_a   1.000
_cell.length_b   1.000
_cell.length_c   1.000
_cell.angle_alpha   90.00
_cell.angle_beta   90.00
_cell.angle_gamma   90.00
#
_symmetry.space_group_name_H-M   'P 1'
#
loop_
_entity.id
_entity.type
_entity.pdbx_description
1 polymer ?
#
loop_
_entity_poly.entity_id
_entity_poly.type
_entity_poly.pdbx_seq_one_letter_code
_entity_poly.pdbx_strand_id
1 'polypeptide(L)'
;MDFLKDLNQPKVYELKKAFCLFDLDGDGVISDQDLKNTFLTLGEDKSEYDIDKMFDGVVQPLNLDVFLLLMLQRANGLAPQDVMVGAFRMWDKANTGFIDKERFIHDITTYGDRFTLTEANEAVADAVITRGPQLNDEGQLVEKLDYVDFAENISGFQKTDHK
;
A
#
# COMPACT_ATOMS: atom_id res chain seq x y z
N MET A 1 17.46 18.18 3.13
CA MET A 1 18.26 17.90 1.91
C MET A 1 19.16 16.67 2.06
N ASP A 2 19.75 16.38 3.23
CA ASP A 2 20.56 15.14 3.41
C ASP A 2 19.77 13.82 3.39
N PHE A 3 18.46 13.83 3.69
CA PHE A 3 17.61 12.63 3.69
C PHE A 3 17.22 12.11 2.30
N LEU A 4 17.40 12.91 1.23
CA LEU A 4 17.29 12.41 -0.14
C LEU A 4 18.43 11.43 -0.50
N LYS A 5 19.49 11.36 0.34
CA LYS A 5 20.57 10.37 0.21
C LYS A 5 20.16 8.99 0.73
N ASP A 6 19.18 8.91 1.64
CA ASP A 6 18.67 7.65 2.18
C ASP A 6 17.70 6.95 1.20
N LEU A 7 17.10 7.71 0.29
CA LEU A 7 16.42 7.16 -0.88
C LEU A 7 17.47 6.71 -1.91
N ASN A 8 17.50 5.41 -2.22
CA ASN A 8 18.35 4.92 -3.29
C ASN A 8 18.01 5.64 -4.61
N GLN A 9 19.03 5.99 -5.41
CA GLN A 9 18.87 6.80 -6.64
C GLN A 9 17.77 6.32 -7.61
N PRO A 10 17.52 5.00 -7.77
CA PRO A 10 16.42 4.50 -8.60
C PRO A 10 15.03 4.92 -8.09
N LYS A 11 14.81 4.90 -6.77
CA LYS A 11 13.52 5.26 -6.17
C LYS A 11 13.20 6.75 -6.32
N VAL A 12 14.22 7.60 -6.14
CA VAL A 12 14.07 9.06 -6.40
C VAL A 12 13.72 9.31 -7.85
N TYR A 13 14.32 8.55 -8.78
CA TYR A 13 14.05 8.69 -10.20
C TYR A 13 12.63 8.26 -10.59
N GLU A 14 12.12 7.16 -10.04
CA GLU A 14 10.74 6.73 -10.24
C GLU A 14 9.73 7.74 -9.69
N LEU A 15 9.98 8.29 -8.50
CA LEU A 15 9.11 9.31 -7.91
C LEU A 15 9.12 10.61 -8.73
N LYS A 16 10.28 11.01 -9.26
CA LYS A 16 10.37 12.14 -10.19
C LYS A 16 9.59 11.90 -11.48
N LYS A 17 9.65 10.67 -12.03
CA LYS A 17 8.84 10.30 -13.20
C LYS A 17 7.35 10.37 -12.89
N ALA A 18 6.93 9.85 -11.74
CA ALA A 18 5.54 9.93 -11.30
C ALA A 18 5.09 11.39 -11.18
N PHE A 19 5.91 12.26 -10.58
CA PHE A 19 5.63 13.70 -10.49
C PHE A 19 5.38 14.31 -11.88
N CYS A 20 6.26 14.03 -12.86
CA CYS A 20 6.09 14.53 -14.23
C CYS A 20 4.89 13.93 -14.98
N LEU A 21 4.29 12.83 -14.51
CA LEU A 21 3.03 12.32 -15.08
C LEU A 21 1.82 13.09 -14.57
N PHE A 22 1.91 13.67 -13.37
CA PHE A 22 0.86 14.49 -12.79
C PHE A 22 1.00 15.96 -13.20
N ASP A 23 2.21 16.52 -13.23
CA ASP A 23 2.50 17.90 -13.69
C ASP A 23 2.39 17.98 -15.22
N LEU A 24 1.17 18.21 -15.74
CA LEU A 24 0.87 18.12 -17.17
C LEU A 24 1.28 19.37 -17.94
N ASP A 25 1.23 20.54 -17.30
CA ASP A 25 1.67 21.79 -17.90
C ASP A 25 3.19 22.04 -17.73
N GLY A 26 3.85 21.29 -16.84
CA GLY A 26 5.29 21.29 -16.66
C GLY A 26 5.80 22.51 -15.89
N ASP A 27 4.93 23.16 -15.09
CA ASP A 27 5.29 24.34 -14.30
C ASP A 27 6.07 24.00 -13.01
N GLY A 28 6.19 22.70 -12.70
CA GLY A 28 6.88 22.19 -11.52
C GLY A 28 6.01 22.10 -10.26
N VAL A 29 4.69 22.26 -10.40
CA VAL A 29 3.68 22.18 -9.34
C VAL A 29 2.51 21.34 -9.84
N ILE A 30 2.04 20.40 -9.02
CA ILE A 30 0.80 19.67 -9.35
C ILE A 30 -0.38 20.52 -8.89
N SER A 31 -1.10 21.10 -9.85
CA SER A 31 -2.31 21.88 -9.62
C SER A 31 -3.58 21.02 -9.49
N ASP A 32 -4.68 21.65 -9.10
CA ASP A 32 -6.02 21.06 -9.15
C ASP A 32 -6.43 20.69 -10.58
N GLN A 33 -6.07 21.54 -11.54
CA GLN A 33 -6.32 21.29 -12.95
C GLN A 33 -5.53 20.08 -13.48
N ASP A 34 -4.28 19.91 -13.04
CA ASP A 34 -3.43 18.77 -13.36
C ASP A 34 -4.03 17.45 -12.87
N LEU A 35 -4.45 17.40 -11.60
CA LEU A 35 -5.10 16.21 -11.04
C LEU A 35 -6.40 15.91 -11.77
N LYS A 36 -7.24 16.93 -12.02
CA LYS A 36 -8.51 16.77 -12.75
C LYS A 36 -8.27 16.18 -14.14
N ASN A 37 -7.33 16.74 -14.89
CA ASN A 37 -6.96 16.24 -16.23
C ASN A 37 -6.35 14.82 -16.17
N THR A 38 -5.58 14.51 -15.14
CA THR A 38 -5.02 13.17 -14.93
C THR A 38 -6.12 12.13 -14.71
N PHE A 39 -7.09 12.40 -13.83
CA PHE A 39 -8.22 11.49 -13.61
C PHE A 39 -9.08 11.32 -14.86
N LEU A 40 -9.34 12.41 -15.59
CA LEU A 40 -10.04 12.32 -16.87
C LEU A 40 -9.31 11.41 -17.86
N THR A 41 -7.97 11.47 -17.90
CA THR A 41 -7.14 10.59 -18.75
C THR A 41 -7.24 9.12 -18.35
N LEU A 42 -7.45 8.84 -17.06
CA LEU A 42 -7.69 7.50 -16.53
C LEU A 42 -9.16 7.03 -16.68
N GLY A 43 -10.03 7.87 -17.24
CA GLY A 43 -11.45 7.56 -17.43
C GLY A 43 -12.32 7.80 -16.20
N GLU A 44 -11.79 8.47 -15.17
CA GLU A 44 -12.55 8.89 -14.00
C GLU A 44 -12.86 10.40 -14.03
N ASP A 45 -14.13 10.77 -13.93
CA ASP A 45 -14.54 12.17 -13.77
C ASP A 45 -14.73 12.47 -12.28
N LYS A 46 -13.73 13.13 -11.68
CA LYS A 46 -13.74 13.53 -10.26
C LYS A 46 -14.36 14.93 -10.13
N SER A 47 -15.22 15.11 -9.11
CA SER A 47 -15.79 16.42 -8.83
C SER A 47 -14.74 17.38 -8.27
N GLU A 48 -14.98 18.70 -8.39
CA GLU A 48 -14.08 19.71 -7.81
C GLU A 48 -13.93 19.55 -6.30
N TYR A 49 -15.00 19.12 -5.61
CA TYR A 49 -14.97 18.83 -4.19
C TYR A 49 -14.02 17.66 -3.85
N ASP A 50 -14.01 16.62 -4.69
CA ASP A 50 -13.12 15.47 -4.48
C ASP A 50 -11.67 15.85 -4.71
N ILE A 51 -11.38 16.67 -5.74
CA ILE A 51 -10.04 17.19 -6.01
C ILE A 51 -9.56 18.11 -4.88
N ASP A 52 -10.40 19.04 -4.41
CA ASP A 52 -10.07 19.93 -3.29
C ASP A 52 -9.77 19.13 -2.02
N LYS A 53 -10.55 18.07 -1.75
CA LYS A 53 -10.28 17.13 -0.67
C LYS A 53 -8.94 16.41 -0.78
N MET A 54 -8.45 16.15 -1.98
CA MET A 54 -7.13 15.52 -2.15
C MET A 54 -5.98 16.42 -1.70
N PHE A 55 -6.20 17.73 -1.68
CA PHE A 55 -5.24 18.70 -1.16
C PHE A 55 -5.44 19.04 0.32
N ASP A 56 -6.48 18.50 0.96
CA ASP A 56 -6.70 18.74 2.39
C ASP A 56 -5.53 18.15 3.21
N GLY A 57 -4.93 18.99 4.05
CA GLY A 57 -3.71 18.65 4.81
C GLY A 57 -2.41 18.62 3.99
N VAL A 58 -2.43 18.98 2.70
CA VAL A 58 -1.24 19.09 1.85
C VAL A 58 -0.66 20.50 1.88
N VAL A 59 0.65 20.63 2.01
CA VAL A 59 1.35 21.93 1.91
C VAL A 59 1.33 22.40 0.46
N GLN A 60 0.79 23.61 0.22
CA GLN A 60 0.77 24.24 -1.11
C GLN A 60 1.90 25.27 -1.25
N PRO A 61 2.53 25.41 -2.43
CA PRO A 61 2.27 24.66 -3.67
C PRO A 61 2.82 23.22 -3.61
N LEU A 62 2.11 22.26 -4.21
CA LEU A 62 2.55 20.86 -4.33
C LEU A 62 3.66 20.72 -5.38
N ASN A 63 4.85 21.24 -5.06
CA ASN A 63 6.06 21.07 -5.86
C ASN A 63 6.73 19.70 -5.60
N LEU A 64 7.77 19.39 -6.38
CA LEU A 64 8.48 18.12 -6.27
C LEU A 64 8.98 17.80 -4.85
N ASP A 65 9.48 18.80 -4.11
CA ASP A 65 10.00 18.59 -2.76
C ASP A 65 8.88 18.22 -1.78
N VAL A 66 7.72 18.87 -1.87
CA VAL A 66 6.53 18.53 -1.08
C VAL A 66 5.99 17.17 -1.47
N PHE A 67 5.90 16.87 -2.78
CA PHE A 67 5.46 15.57 -3.28
C PHE A 67 6.33 14.43 -2.74
N LEU A 68 7.65 14.59 -2.79
CA LEU A 68 8.59 13.62 -2.22
C LEU A 68 8.41 13.47 -0.71
N LEU A 69 8.20 14.58 0.02
CA LEU A 69 7.95 14.54 1.45
C LEU A 69 6.66 13.77 1.81
N LEU A 70 5.57 13.99 1.06
CA LEU A 70 4.30 13.26 1.27
C LEU A 70 4.46 11.77 1.00
N MET A 71 5.12 11.41 -0.11
CA MET A 71 5.38 10.00 -0.45
C MET A 71 6.27 9.33 0.61
N LEU A 72 7.23 10.06 1.17
CA LEU A 72 8.08 9.59 2.27
C LEU A 72 7.32 9.43 3.59
N GLN A 73 6.46 10.38 3.95
CA GLN A 73 5.63 10.26 5.16
C GLN A 73 4.70 9.05 5.08
N ARG A 74 4.11 8.79 3.91
CA ARG A 74 3.29 7.60 3.67
C ARG A 74 4.10 6.31 3.71
N ALA A 75 5.34 6.33 3.22
CA ALA A 75 6.27 5.20 3.27
C ALA A 75 6.76 4.87 4.70
N ASN A 76 6.97 5.88 5.54
CA ASN A 76 7.52 5.72 6.90
C ASN A 76 6.50 5.18 7.92
N GLY A 77 5.20 5.22 7.62
CA GLY A 77 4.16 4.64 8.47
C GLY A 77 4.05 3.12 8.39
N LEU A 78 4.76 2.49 7.44
CA LEU A 78 4.71 1.05 7.21
C LEU A 78 5.89 0.37 7.93
N ALA A 79 5.66 -0.85 8.42
CA ALA A 79 6.75 -1.66 8.96
C ALA A 79 7.59 -2.27 7.81
N PRO A 80 8.90 -2.49 8.01
CA PRO A 80 9.71 -3.22 7.05
C PRO A 80 9.14 -4.60 6.74
N GLN A 81 9.35 -5.10 5.52
CA GLN A 81 8.81 -6.38 5.06
C GLN A 81 9.21 -7.54 5.98
N ASP A 82 10.47 -7.60 6.42
CA ASP A 82 11.00 -8.64 7.31
C ASP A 82 10.29 -8.63 8.68
N VAL A 83 9.99 -7.45 9.21
CA VAL A 83 9.21 -7.27 10.44
C VAL A 83 7.77 -7.75 10.24
N MET A 84 7.13 -7.40 9.12
CA MET A 84 5.77 -7.87 8.81
C MET A 84 5.70 -9.39 8.64
N VAL A 85 6.62 -9.98 7.85
CA VAL A 85 6.74 -11.43 7.67
C VAL A 85 6.98 -12.12 9.02
N GLY A 86 7.81 -11.53 9.87
CA GLY A 86 8.03 -12.00 11.24
C GLY A 86 6.76 -12.02 12.09
N ALA A 87 5.89 -11.01 11.95
CA ALA A 87 4.61 -10.95 12.64
C ALA A 87 3.63 -12.01 12.14
N PHE A 88 3.48 -12.17 10.82
CA PHE A 88 2.58 -13.19 10.23
C PHE A 88 3.02 -14.62 10.55
N ARG A 89 4.32 -14.87 10.71
CA ARG A 89 4.86 -16.18 11.12
C ARG A 89 4.30 -16.68 12.46
N MET A 90 3.73 -15.80 13.29
CA MET A 90 3.05 -16.20 14.53
C MET A 90 1.81 -17.07 14.27
N TRP A 91 1.16 -16.91 13.12
CA TRP A 91 0.05 -17.76 12.67
C TRP A 91 0.53 -19.02 11.93
N ASP A 92 1.69 -18.96 11.27
CA ASP A 92 2.30 -20.07 10.54
C ASP A 92 3.42 -20.77 11.33
N LYS A 93 3.01 -21.63 12.28
CA LYS A 93 3.94 -22.45 13.07
C LYS A 93 4.79 -23.41 12.22
N ALA A 94 4.30 -23.78 11.04
CA ALA A 94 4.99 -24.69 10.13
C ALA A 94 5.96 -23.95 9.18
N ASN A 95 5.94 -22.62 9.17
CA ASN A 95 6.77 -21.76 8.33
C ASN A 95 6.68 -22.14 6.84
N THR A 96 5.46 -22.39 6.40
CA THR A 96 5.07 -22.70 5.03
C THR A 96 5.02 -21.48 4.12
N GLY A 97 4.89 -20.27 4.67
CA GLY A 97 4.61 -19.04 3.91
C GLY A 97 3.11 -18.78 3.72
N PHE A 98 2.25 -19.64 4.27
CA PHE A 98 0.80 -19.57 4.09
C PHE A 98 0.05 -19.61 5.42
N ILE A 99 -0.98 -18.77 5.56
CA ILE A 99 -1.90 -18.79 6.70
C ILE A 99 -3.34 -18.99 6.25
N ASP A 100 -4.18 -19.50 7.13
CA ASP A 100 -5.62 -19.63 6.88
C ASP A 100 -6.28 -18.24 6.85
N LYS A 101 -6.95 -17.92 5.74
CA LYS A 101 -7.55 -16.61 5.50
C LYS A 101 -8.70 -16.32 6.48
N GLU A 102 -9.60 -17.28 6.67
CA GLU A 102 -10.78 -17.09 7.54
C GLU A 102 -10.36 -16.92 8.99
N ARG A 103 -9.40 -17.74 9.44
CA ARG A 103 -8.83 -17.61 10.78
C ARG A 103 -8.13 -16.28 10.98
N PHE A 104 -7.36 -15.82 9.99
CA PHE A 104 -6.68 -14.53 10.07
C PHE A 104 -7.69 -13.38 10.23
N ILE A 105 -8.73 -13.33 9.37
CA ILE A 105 -9.80 -12.34 9.45
C ILE A 105 -10.50 -12.39 10.81
N HIS A 106 -10.83 -13.59 11.30
CA HIS A 106 -11.42 -13.76 12.62
C HIS A 106 -10.53 -13.18 13.72
N ASP A 107 -9.23 -13.47 13.70
CA ASP A 107 -8.32 -13.04 14.76
C ASP A 107 -8.14 -11.51 14.80
N ILE A 108 -7.99 -10.84 13.65
CA ILE A 108 -7.83 -9.37 13.56
C ILE A 108 -9.12 -8.59 13.83
N THR A 109 -10.28 -9.23 13.71
CA THR A 109 -11.58 -8.63 14.06
C THR A 109 -11.98 -8.92 15.51
N THR A 110 -11.36 -9.92 16.15
CA THR A 110 -11.70 -10.34 17.52
C THR A 110 -10.76 -9.75 18.57
N TYR A 111 -9.46 -9.70 18.31
CA TYR A 111 -8.44 -9.38 19.31
C TYR A 111 -7.67 -8.09 18.99
N GLY A 112 -7.23 -7.37 20.02
CA GLY A 112 -6.38 -6.18 19.88
C GLY A 112 -7.11 -4.94 19.36
N ASP A 113 -6.43 -4.16 18.52
CA ASP A 113 -7.03 -3.06 17.77
C ASP A 113 -7.82 -3.66 16.60
N ARG A 114 -9.12 -3.81 16.83
CA ARG A 114 -10.00 -4.61 15.98
C ARG A 114 -10.33 -3.88 14.69
N PHE A 115 -10.13 -4.59 13.59
CA PHE A 115 -10.69 -4.21 12.31
C PHE A 115 -12.19 -4.47 12.32
N THR A 116 -12.95 -3.67 11.59
CA THR A 116 -14.29 -4.04 11.17
C THR A 116 -14.21 -5.17 10.15
N LEU A 117 -15.29 -5.94 10.01
CA LEU A 117 -15.33 -7.01 9.02
C LEU A 117 -15.11 -6.49 7.59
N THR A 118 -15.60 -5.28 7.29
CA THR A 118 -15.39 -4.62 6.00
C THR A 118 -13.91 -4.32 5.79
N GLU A 119 -13.25 -3.66 6.75
CA GLU A 119 -11.82 -3.34 6.64
C GLU A 119 -10.94 -4.59 6.54
N ALA A 120 -11.27 -5.65 7.28
CA ALA A 120 -10.54 -6.91 7.22
C ALA A 120 -10.65 -7.60 5.86
N ASN A 121 -11.84 -7.59 5.25
CA ASN A 121 -12.06 -8.17 3.92
C ASN A 121 -11.40 -7.33 2.82
N GLU A 122 -11.48 -6.00 2.91
CA GLU A 122 -10.81 -5.09 2.00
C GLU A 122 -9.28 -5.24 2.09
N ALA A 123 -8.74 -5.37 3.30
CA ALA A 123 -7.30 -5.52 3.50
C ALA A 123 -6.72 -6.78 2.82
N VAL A 124 -7.48 -7.86 2.72
CA VAL A 124 -7.03 -9.12 2.08
C VAL A 124 -7.56 -9.30 0.66
N ALA A 125 -8.29 -8.32 0.11
CA ALA A 125 -8.95 -8.44 -1.19
C ALA A 125 -7.95 -8.64 -2.34
N ASP A 126 -6.83 -7.93 -2.29
CA ASP A 126 -5.76 -7.98 -3.30
C ASP A 126 -4.69 -9.04 -2.99
N ALA A 127 -4.84 -9.78 -1.91
CA ALA A 127 -3.83 -10.74 -1.49
C ALA A 127 -3.92 -12.04 -2.30
N VAL A 128 -2.76 -12.67 -2.55
CA VAL A 128 -2.71 -13.93 -3.28
C VAL A 128 -3.29 -15.06 -2.43
N ILE A 129 -4.42 -15.61 -2.90
CA ILE A 129 -5.10 -16.73 -2.27
C ILE A 129 -4.79 -18.03 -3.01
N THR A 130 -4.26 -19.01 -2.28
CA THR A 130 -4.08 -20.39 -2.74
C THR A 130 -5.06 -21.30 -2.03
N ARG A 131 -5.51 -22.38 -2.67
CA ARG A 131 -6.35 -23.39 -2.03
C ARG A 131 -5.47 -24.49 -1.44
N GLY A 132 -5.55 -24.66 -0.12
CA GLY A 132 -4.85 -25.73 0.58
C GLY A 132 -5.49 -27.10 0.32
N PRO A 133 -4.79 -28.21 0.63
CA PRO A 133 -5.36 -29.56 0.54
C PRO A 133 -6.37 -29.88 1.65
N GLN A 134 -6.52 -28.99 2.65
CA GLN A 134 -7.47 -29.16 3.75
C GLN A 134 -8.88 -28.73 3.33
N LEU A 135 -9.90 -29.41 3.84
CA LEU A 135 -11.30 -29.01 3.71
C LEU A 135 -11.78 -28.32 4.99
N ASN A 136 -12.60 -27.28 4.84
CA ASN A 136 -13.33 -26.65 5.94
C ASN A 136 -14.55 -27.49 6.35
N ASP A 137 -15.28 -27.04 7.37
CA ASP A 137 -16.46 -27.73 7.92
C ASP A 137 -17.60 -27.89 6.89
N GLU A 138 -17.60 -27.07 5.82
CA GLU A 138 -18.55 -27.14 4.71
C GLU A 138 -18.08 -28.04 3.56
N GLY A 139 -16.92 -28.69 3.70
CA GLY A 139 -16.34 -29.57 2.68
C GLY A 139 -15.73 -28.82 1.50
N GLN A 140 -15.43 -27.53 1.65
CA GLN A 140 -14.74 -26.70 0.66
C GLN A 140 -13.24 -26.62 0.98
N LEU A 141 -12.40 -26.45 -0.04
CA LEU A 141 -10.96 -26.29 0.18
C LEU A 141 -10.67 -24.99 0.94
N VAL A 142 -9.87 -25.09 2.00
CA VAL A 142 -9.46 -23.95 2.82
C VAL A 142 -8.67 -22.95 2.00
N GLU A 143 -9.11 -21.70 2.02
CA GLU A 143 -8.38 -20.57 1.43
C GLU A 143 -7.19 -20.21 2.30
N LYS A 144 -6.00 -20.21 1.68
CA LYS A 144 -4.74 -19.84 2.30
C LYS A 144 -4.19 -18.56 1.70
N LEU A 145 -3.86 -17.62 2.55
CA LEU A 145 -3.20 -16.37 2.24
C LEU A 145 -1.68 -16.60 2.14
N ASP A 146 -1.07 -16.24 1.01
CA ASP A 146 0.39 -16.09 0.93
C ASP A 146 0.79 -14.80 1.66
N TYR A 147 1.23 -14.94 2.90
CA TYR A 147 1.54 -13.76 3.72
C TYR A 147 2.90 -13.14 3.36
N VAL A 148 3.75 -13.85 2.61
CA VAL A 148 5.06 -13.34 2.19
C VAL A 148 4.86 -12.39 1.01
N ASP A 149 4.07 -12.80 0.03
CA ASP A 149 3.64 -11.94 -1.08
C ASP A 149 2.77 -10.79 -0.56
N PHE A 150 1.84 -11.08 0.36
CA PHE A 150 1.01 -10.05 0.98
C PHE A 150 1.86 -8.99 1.70
N ALA A 151 2.84 -9.40 2.52
CA ALA A 151 3.77 -8.49 3.18
C ALA A 151 4.61 -7.69 2.17
N GLU A 152 5.01 -8.30 1.04
CA GLU A 152 5.69 -7.58 -0.03
C GLU A 152 4.80 -6.48 -0.62
N ASN A 153 3.54 -6.80 -0.94
CA ASN A 153 2.58 -5.88 -1.54
C ASN A 153 2.27 -4.69 -0.61
N ILE A 154 2.11 -4.93 0.69
CA ILE A 154 1.76 -3.86 1.65
C ILE A 154 2.98 -3.13 2.24
N SER A 155 4.21 -3.66 2.11
CA SER A 155 5.43 -3.00 2.60
C SER A 155 5.84 -1.76 1.78
N GLY A 156 5.24 -1.57 0.60
CA GLY A 156 5.45 -0.39 -0.23
C GLY A 156 6.93 -0.09 -0.52
N PHE A 157 7.37 1.14 -0.19
CA PHE A 157 8.72 1.63 -0.51
C PHE A 157 9.85 1.03 0.36
N GLN A 158 9.54 0.22 1.38
CA GLN A 158 10.51 -0.33 2.33
C GLN A 158 11.13 -1.68 1.93
N LYS A 159 11.12 -2.03 0.63
CA LYS A 159 11.89 -3.20 0.17
C LYS A 159 13.33 -3.09 0.64
N THR A 160 13.73 -3.99 1.54
CA THR A 160 15.12 -4.20 1.93
C THR A 160 15.79 -4.93 0.78
N ASP A 161 16.60 -4.22 -0.01
CA ASP A 161 17.50 -4.85 -0.97
C ASP A 161 18.45 -5.76 -0.18
N HIS A 162 18.13 -7.05 -0.11
CA HIS A 162 19.06 -8.06 0.34
C HIS A 162 20.06 -8.29 -0.80
N LYS A 163 21.23 -7.66 -0.64
CA LYS A 163 22.47 -7.97 -1.37
C LYS A 163 22.86 -9.43 -1.24
#